data_AF-A0A378MGL6-F1
#
_entry.id   AF-A0A378MGL6-F1
#
_cell.length_a   1.000
_cell.length_b   1.000
_cell.length_c   1.000
_cell.angle_alpha   90.00
_cell.angle_beta   90.00
_cell.angle_gamma   90.00
#
_symmetry.space_group_name_H-M   'P 1'
#
loop_
_entity.id
_entity.type
_entity.pdbx_description
1 polymer ?
#
loop_
_entity_poly.entity_id
_entity_poly.type
_entity_poly.pdbx_seq_one_letter_code
_entity_poly.pdbx_strand_id
1 'polypeptide(L)' 'MELKEIENKISEIIRLIHYEENRQERIKEPLSRVSSEKLVSNYYKELEELRNKRNILLKDQ' A
#
# COMPACT_ATOMS: atom_id res chain seq x y z
N MET A 1 10.36 14.61 21.73
CA MET A 1 11.24 13.55 21.20
C MET A 1 10.42 12.54 20.41
N GLU A 2 9.30 12.06 20.97
CA GLU A 2 8.41 11.07 20.33
C GLU A 2 7.79 11.53 18.99
N LEU A 3 7.39 12.80 18.88
CA LEU A 3 6.73 13.29 17.65
C LEU A 3 7.63 13.17 16.40
N LYS A 4 8.92 13.47 16.58
CA LYS A 4 9.91 13.41 15.50
C LYS A 4 10.20 11.97 15.06
N GLU A 5 10.13 11.01 15.97
CA GLU A 5 10.25 9.58 15.63
C GLU A 5 9.02 9.06 14.88
N ILE A 6 7.84 9.53 15.25
CA ILE A 6 6.59 9.20 14.53
C ILE A 6 6.64 9.77 13.11
N GLU A 7 7.06 11.03 12.94
CA GLU A 7 7.23 11.66 11.62
C GLU A 7 8.24 10.92 10.74
N ASN A 8 9.34 10.45 11.33
CA ASN A 8 10.34 9.66 10.62
C ASN A 8 9.77 8.31 10.16
N LYS A 9 9.02 7.61 11.03
CA LYS A 9 8.37 6.34 10.67
C LYS A 9 7.32 6.53 9.58
N ILE A 10 6.54 7.61 9.62
CA ILE A 10 5.57 7.94 8.56
C ILE A 10 6.29 8.18 7.24
N SER A 11 7.40 8.93 7.27
CA SER A 11 8.20 9.22 6.08
C SER A 11 8.80 7.95 5.45
N GLU A 12 9.22 7.00 6.27
CA GLU A 12 9.74 5.70 5.83
C GLU A 12 8.63 4.84 5.20
N ILE A 13 7.45 4.80 5.82
CA ILE A 13 6.28 4.10 5.27
C ILE A 13 5.88 4.67 3.91
N ILE A 14 5.85 5.99 3.75
CA ILE A 14 5.51 6.64 2.47
C ILE A 14 6.52 6.25 1.38
N ARG A 15 7.82 6.19 1.70
CA ARG A 15 8.85 5.77 0.74
C ARG A 15 8.66 4.31 0.30
N LEU A 16 8.31 3.42 1.23
CA LEU A 16 8.03 2.02 0.92
C LEU A 16 6.78 1.88 0.03
N ILE A 17 5.74 2.66 0.29
CA ILE A 17 4.53 2.69 -0.56
C ILE A 17 4.89 3.09 -1.99
N HIS A 18 5.59 4.22 -2.18
CA HIS A 18 6.01 4.65 -3.52
C HIS A 18 6.91 3.62 -4.23
N TYR A 19 7.77 2.92 -3.49
CA TYR A 19 8.60 1.86 -4.06
C TYR A 19 7.76 0.69 -4.57
N GLU A 20 6.77 0.25 -3.79
CA GLU A 20 5.85 -0.81 -4.18
C GLU A 20 4.97 -0.41 -5.36
N GLU A 21 4.43 0.83 -5.36
CA GLU A 21 3.64 1.38 -6.49
C GLU A 21 4.44 1.38 -7.79
N ASN A 22 5.68 1.88 -7.77
CA ASN A 22 6.59 1.82 -8.92
C ASN A 22 6.91 0.39 -9.34
N ARG A 23 6.99 -0.56 -8.39
CA ARG A 23 7.16 -1.99 -8.71
C ARG A 23 5.92 -2.55 -9.39
N GLN A 24 4.72 -2.12 -9.00
CA GLN A 24 3.48 -2.52 -9.66
C GLN A 24 3.41 -2.03 -11.11
N GLU A 25 3.81 -0.78 -11.37
CA GLU A 25 3.83 -0.24 -12.72
C GLU A 25 4.77 -1.04 -13.64
N ARG A 26 5.95 -1.45 -13.13
CA ARG A 26 6.87 -2.35 -13.84
C ARG A 26 6.30 -3.75 -14.09
N ILE A 27 5.49 -4.28 -13.15
CA ILE A 27 4.83 -5.58 -13.30
C ILE A 27 3.64 -5.51 -14.28
N LYS A 28 3.03 -4.32 -14.45
CA LYS A 28 1.97 -4.07 -15.43
C LYS A 28 2.51 -3.99 -16.87
N GLU A 29 3.82 -3.87 -17.08
CA GLU A 29 4.43 -4.12 -18.40
C GLU A 29 4.24 -5.60 -18.79
N PRO A 30 3.82 -5.91 -20.02
CA PRO A 30 2.97 -7.06 -20.27
C PRO A 30 3.73 -8.39 -20.29
N LEU A 31 3.55 -9.19 -19.24
CA LEU A 31 3.83 -10.64 -19.25
C LEU A 31 2.54 -11.44 -19.01
N SER A 32 1.86 -11.79 -20.11
CA SER A 32 0.75 -12.76 -20.23
C SER A 32 -0.54 -12.48 -19.42
N ARG A 33 -1.66 -12.36 -20.15
CA ARG A 33 -2.90 -11.66 -19.75
C ARG A 33 -3.88 -12.38 -18.82
N VAL A 34 -3.61 -13.58 -18.28
CA VAL A 34 -4.67 -14.37 -17.60
C VAL A 34 -4.41 -14.60 -16.10
N SER A 35 -3.16 -14.52 -15.61
CA SER A 35 -2.84 -14.64 -14.18
C SER A 35 -2.77 -13.29 -13.45
N SER A 36 -2.60 -12.20 -14.19
CA SER A 36 -2.36 -10.85 -13.69
C SER A 36 -3.60 -10.15 -13.16
N GLU A 37 -4.78 -10.32 -13.77
CA GLU A 37 -6.02 -9.70 -13.29
C GLU A 37 -6.43 -10.18 -11.90
N LYS A 38 -6.28 -11.47 -11.61
CA LYS A 38 -6.63 -12.04 -10.30
C LYS A 38 -5.66 -11.58 -9.21
N LEU A 39 -4.37 -11.46 -9.53
CA LEU A 39 -3.35 -10.92 -8.64
C LEU A 39 -3.59 -9.43 -8.35
N VAL A 40 -3.88 -8.63 -9.38
CA VAL A 40 -4.18 -7.20 -9.25
C VAL A 40 -5.48 -6.99 -8.45
N SER A 41 -6.50 -7.81 -8.69
CA SER A 41 -7.77 -7.77 -7.95
C SER A 41 -7.60 -8.11 -6.47
N ASN A 42 -6.85 -9.17 -6.16
CA ASN A 42 -6.55 -9.54 -4.77
C ASN A 42 -5.77 -8.43 -4.06
N TYR A 43 -4.79 -7.83 -4.74
CA TYR A 43 -4.01 -6.72 -4.20
C TYR A 43 -4.87 -5.51 -3.84
N TYR A 44 -5.77 -5.07 -4.72
CA TYR A 44 -6.64 -3.92 -4.42
C TYR A 44 -7.62 -4.22 -3.28
N LYS A 45 -8.08 -5.47 -3.14
CA LYS A 45 -8.87 -5.91 -1.98
C LYS A 45 -8.09 -5.76 -0.67
N GLU A 46 -6.86 -6.25 -0.62
CA GLU A 46 -6.03 -6.15 0.60
C GLU A 46 -5.73 -4.68 0.97
N LEU A 47 -5.50 -3.82 -0.02
CA LEU A 47 -5.33 -2.38 0.19
C LEU A 47 -6.59 -1.72 0.79
N GLU A 48 -7.77 -2.06 0.28
CA GLU A 48 -9.06 -1.55 0.78
C GLU A 48 -9.27 -1.97 2.24
N GLU A 49 -8.94 -3.21 2.59
CA GLU A 49 -9.01 -3.71 3.96
C GLU A 49 -8.06 -2.96 4.91
N LEU A 50 -6.83 -2.68 4.47
CA LEU A 50 -5.88 -1.89 5.26
C LEU A 50 -6.34 -0.45 5.46
N ARG A 51 -6.91 0.18 4.42
CA ARG A 51 -7.49 1.53 4.52
C ARG A 51 -8.65 1.56 5.51
N ASN A 52 -9.51 0.54 5.49
CA ASN A 52 -10.63 0.44 6.43
C ASN A 52 -10.14 0.23 7.87
N LYS A 53 -9.15 -0.64 8.10
CA LYS A 53 -8.53 -0.82 9.43
C LYS A 53 -7.95 0.49 9.97
N ARG A 54 -7.23 1.25 9.12
CA ARG A 54 -6.71 2.58 9.48
C ARG A 54 -7.84 3.53 9.88
N ASN A 55 -8.91 3.60 9.10
CA ASN A 55 -10.02 4.52 9.38
C ASN A 55 -10.78 4.18 10.66
N ILE A 56 -10.88 2.89 11.03
CA ILE A 56 -11.45 2.47 12.32
C ILE A 56 -10.55 2.94 13.47
N LEU A 57 -9.25 2.68 13.38
CA LEU A 57 -8.28 3.11 14.39
C LEU A 57 -8.23 4.63 14.58
N LEU A 58 -8.44 5.40 13.51
CA LEU A 58 -8.50 6.87 13.56
C LEU A 58 -9.84 7.42 14.08
N LYS A 59 -10.91 6.62 14.11
CA LYS A 59 -12.22 7.02 14.67
C LYS A 59 -12.35 6.71 16.16
N ASP A 60 -11.57 5.74 16.67
CA ASP A 60 -11.51 5.38 18.09
C ASP A 60 -10.57 6.31 18.91
N GLN A 61 -9.96 7.31 18.27
CA GLN A 61 -9.20 8.41 18.88
C GLN A 61 -10.03 9.70 18.92
#